data_AF-A0A943GNE2-F1
#
_entry.id   AF-A0A943GNE2-F1
#
_cell.length_a   1.000
_cell.length_b   1.000
_cell.length_c   1.000
_cell.angle_alpha   90.00
_cell.angle_beta   90.00
_cell.angle_gamma   90.00
#
_symmetry.space_group_name_H-M   'P 1'
#
loop_
_entity.id
_entity.type
_entity.pdbx_description
1 polymer ?
#
loop_
_entity_poly.entity_id
_entity_poly.type
_entity_poly.pdbx_seq_one_letter_code
_entity_poly.pdbx_strand_id
1 'polypeptide(L)'
;MSAGSGIIIGKLLGQSLFDKAKAYGRKFCHISIGVGVIHLLLLCMIGLLLAEFFVLTETAKHYLVMMLLFTALYVFAFSINTIIVCGIFPAGGDAKYDAVSVFFASWCFALPLALLGTFVFHWPVMVVYILMCSDEIVKLPWLYQRYKKYLWLNNLTRDTSP
;
A
#
# COMPACT_ATOMS: atom_id res chain seq x y z
N MET A 1 -5.13 -1.47 -10.83
CA MET A 1 -4.14 -2.47 -11.28
C MET A 1 -4.19 -3.76 -10.49
N SER A 2 -4.29 -3.71 -9.16
CA SER A 2 -4.26 -4.90 -8.28
C SER A 2 -5.22 -6.04 -8.64
N ALA A 3 -6.51 -5.74 -8.88
CA ALA A 3 -7.51 -6.76 -9.22
C ALA A 3 -7.17 -7.51 -10.52
N GLY A 4 -6.75 -6.77 -11.57
CA GLY A 4 -6.34 -7.37 -12.84
C GLY A 4 -5.08 -8.23 -12.72
N SER A 5 -4.08 -7.78 -11.94
CA SER A 5 -2.90 -8.60 -11.65
C SER A 5 -3.24 -9.88 -10.89
N GLY A 6 -4.18 -9.82 -9.94
CA GLY A 6 -4.64 -10.98 -9.18
C GLY A 6 -5.30 -12.03 -10.05
N ILE A 7 -6.15 -11.62 -11.01
CA ILE A 7 -6.80 -12.55 -11.95
C ILE A 7 -5.77 -13.27 -12.83
N ILE A 8 -4.80 -12.53 -13.39
CA ILE A 8 -3.78 -13.09 -14.28
C ILE A 8 -2.86 -14.05 -13.51
N ILE A 9 -2.41 -13.66 -12.32
CA ILE A 9 -1.57 -14.50 -11.45
C ILE A 9 -2.34 -15.72 -10.99
N GLY A 10 -3.60 -15.57 -10.55
CA GLY A 10 -4.45 -16.67 -10.10
C GLY A 10 -4.66 -17.70 -11.20
N LYS A 11 -4.88 -17.26 -12.44
CA LYS A 11 -4.96 -18.16 -13.61
C LYS A 11 -3.67 -18.95 -13.82
N LEU A 12 -2.51 -18.31 -13.72
CA LEU A 12 -1.21 -18.97 -13.87
C LEU A 12 -0.91 -19.96 -12.74
N LEU A 13 -1.28 -19.61 -11.50
CA LEU A 13 -1.17 -20.48 -10.33
C LEU A 13 -2.07 -21.72 -10.47
N GLY A 14 -3.31 -21.54 -10.95
CA GLY A 14 -4.22 -22.66 -11.21
C GLY A 14 -3.70 -23.64 -12.26
N GLN A 15 -2.98 -23.12 -13.27
CA GLN A 15 -2.30 -23.92 -14.29
C GLN A 15 -0.97 -24.54 -13.81
N SER A 16 -0.59 -24.39 -12.53
CA SER A 16 0.70 -24.83 -11.96
C SER A 16 1.92 -24.21 -12.66
N LEU A 17 1.75 -23.07 -13.35
CA LEU A 17 2.82 -22.35 -14.06
C LEU A 17 3.49 -21.33 -13.11
N PHE A 18 4.10 -21.84 -12.04
CA PHE A 18 4.68 -21.01 -10.97
C PHE A 18 5.78 -20.06 -11.44
N ASP A 19 6.62 -20.48 -12.40
CA ASP A 19 7.70 -19.62 -12.92
C ASP A 19 7.16 -18.43 -13.72
N LYS A 20 6.08 -18.65 -14.50
CA LYS A 20 5.38 -17.57 -15.19
C LYS A 20 4.71 -16.65 -14.17
N ALA A 21 4.05 -17.20 -13.15
CA ALA A 21 3.43 -16.40 -12.09
C ALA A 21 4.45 -15.47 -11.39
N LYS A 22 5.66 -15.98 -11.07
CA LYS A 22 6.77 -15.16 -10.54
C LYS A 22 7.20 -14.06 -11.51
N ALA A 23 7.35 -14.38 -12.80
CA ALA A 23 7.78 -13.42 -13.81
C ALA A 23 6.74 -12.29 -14.00
N TYR A 24 5.45 -12.63 -14.07
CA TYR A 24 4.37 -11.64 -14.16
C TYR A 24 4.24 -10.81 -12.88
N GLY A 25 4.36 -11.43 -11.69
CA GLY A 25 4.38 -10.69 -10.42
C GLY A 25 5.48 -9.63 -10.37
N ARG A 26 6.70 -9.96 -10.83
CA ARG A 26 7.80 -8.99 -10.95
C ARG A 26 7.50 -7.86 -11.95
N LYS A 27 6.88 -8.18 -13.10
CA LYS A 27 6.47 -7.18 -14.09
C LYS A 27 5.43 -6.22 -13.51
N PHE A 28 4.42 -6.73 -12.81
CA PHE A 28 3.41 -5.88 -12.17
C PHE A 28 4.02 -4.98 -11.10
N CYS A 29 4.99 -5.45 -10.31
CA CYS A 29 5.71 -4.59 -9.36
C CYS A 29 6.43 -3.43 -10.06
N HIS A 30 7.13 -3.68 -11.17
CA HIS A 30 7.79 -2.62 -11.95
C HIS A 30 6.80 -1.61 -12.54
N ILE A 31 5.66 -2.09 -13.05
CA ILE A 31 4.59 -1.21 -13.55
C ILE A 31 4.04 -0.35 -12.40
N SER A 32 3.90 -0.91 -11.18
CA SER A 32 3.48 -0.15 -10.00
C SER A 32 4.42 0.97 -9.64
N ILE A 33 5.73 0.74 -9.73
CA ILE A 33 6.74 1.76 -9.50
C ILE A 33 6.54 2.89 -10.52
N GLY A 34 6.39 2.56 -11.81
CA GLY A 34 6.15 3.56 -12.85
C GLY A 34 4.89 4.39 -12.60
N VAL A 35 3.77 3.74 -12.26
CA VAL A 35 2.52 4.45 -11.93
C VAL A 35 2.66 5.28 -10.65
N GLY A 36 3.38 4.77 -9.65
CA GLY A 36 3.67 5.51 -8.41
C GLY A 36 4.48 6.78 -8.68
N VAL A 37 5.50 6.72 -9.54
CA VAL A 37 6.29 7.90 -9.93
C VAL A 37 5.42 8.92 -10.66
N ILE A 38 4.58 8.48 -11.60
CA ILE A 38 3.65 9.38 -12.29
C ILE A 38 2.72 10.07 -11.29
N HIS A 39 2.21 9.33 -10.31
CA HIS A 39 1.32 9.87 -9.27
C HIS A 39 2.03 10.88 -8.37
N LEU A 40 3.27 10.59 -7.97
CA LEU A 40 4.13 11.48 -7.20
C LEU A 40 4.34 12.81 -7.94
N LEU A 41 4.72 12.74 -9.22
CA LEU A 41 4.94 13.92 -10.06
C LEU A 41 3.66 14.75 -10.24
N LEU A 42 2.53 14.08 -10.47
CA LEU A 42 1.24 14.73 -10.66
C LEU A 42 0.80 15.47 -9.40
N LEU A 43 0.94 14.85 -8.22
CA LEU A 43 0.63 15.52 -6.95
C LEU A 43 1.59 16.68 -6.65
N CYS A 44 2.88 16.56 -6.96
CA CYS A 44 3.82 17.67 -6.84
C CYS A 44 3.43 18.86 -7.73
N MET A 45 3.02 18.61 -8.98
CA MET A 45 2.54 19.67 -9.89
C MET A 45 1.26 20.33 -9.37
N ILE A 46 0.30 19.54 -8.88
CA ILE A 46 -0.92 20.08 -8.26
C ILE A 46 -0.57 20.91 -7.01
N GLY A 47 0.40 20.49 -6.21
CA GLY A 47 0.85 21.24 -5.03
C GLY A 47 1.37 22.63 -5.37
N LEU A 48 2.16 22.75 -6.43
CA LEU A 48 2.62 24.04 -6.93
C LEU A 48 1.46 24.90 -7.45
N LEU A 49 0.53 24.30 -8.19
CA LEU A 49 -0.65 25.01 -8.70
C LEU A 49 -1.54 25.53 -7.56
N LEU A 50 -1.80 24.71 -6.54
CA LEU A 50 -2.59 25.10 -5.38
C LEU A 50 -1.88 26.20 -4.58
N ALA A 51 -0.56 26.18 -4.51
CA ALA A 51 0.20 27.24 -3.86
C ALA A 51 0.09 28.59 -4.59
N GLU A 52 -0.13 28.62 -5.90
CA GLU A 52 -0.30 29.89 -6.63
C GLU A 52 -1.75 30.35 -6.72
N PHE A 53 -2.71 29.43 -6.87
CA PHE A 53 -4.11 29.77 -7.17
C PHE A 53 -5.01 29.96 -5.94
N PHE A 54 -4.68 29.38 -4.78
CA PHE A 54 -5.54 29.48 -3.61
C PHE A 54 -5.16 30.65 -2.69
N VAL A 55 -6.11 31.56 -2.46
CA VAL A 55 -6.05 32.59 -1.41
C VAL A 55 -6.39 31.94 -0.06
N LEU A 56 -5.44 31.18 0.48
CA LEU A 56 -5.52 30.63 1.83
C LEU A 56 -4.66 31.46 2.80
N THR A 57 -5.00 31.43 4.09
CA THR A 57 -4.12 31.95 5.15
C THR A 57 -2.76 31.24 5.05
N GLU A 58 -1.65 31.98 5.21
CA GLU A 58 -0.27 31.47 5.05
C GLU A 58 -0.02 30.15 5.81
N THR A 59 -0.59 30.03 7.01
CA THR A 59 -0.53 28.81 7.83
C THR A 59 -1.23 27.62 7.17
N ALA A 60 -2.46 27.79 6.70
CA ALA A 60 -3.24 26.73 6.06
C ALA A 60 -2.60 26.26 4.74
N LYS A 61 -2.04 27.20 3.97
CA LYS A 61 -1.28 26.91 2.74
C LYS A 61 -0.04 26.05 3.04
N HIS A 62 0.71 26.37 4.09
CA HIS A 62 1.88 25.60 4.50
C HIS A 62 1.51 24.16 4.89
N TYR A 63 0.46 23.97 5.69
CA TYR A 63 -0.03 22.64 6.04
C TYR A 63 -0.45 21.84 4.80
N LEU A 64 -1.21 22.46 3.89
CA LEU A 64 -1.71 21.82 2.69
C LEU A 64 -0.58 21.30 1.78
N VAL A 65 0.41 22.14 1.49
CA VAL A 65 1.55 21.75 0.62
C VAL A 65 2.35 20.61 1.24
N MET A 66 2.64 20.70 2.53
CA MET A 66 3.42 19.68 3.23
C MET A 66 2.67 18.34 3.36
N MET A 67 1.36 18.37 3.64
CA MET A 67 0.53 17.16 3.65
C MET A 67 0.44 16.54 2.25
N LEU A 68 0.35 17.35 1.20
CA LEU A 68 0.32 16.87 -0.18
C LEU A 68 1.63 16.19 -0.58
N LEU A 69 2.78 16.80 -0.25
CA LEU A 69 4.10 16.21 -0.48
C LEU A 69 4.26 14.88 0.26
N PHE A 70 3.86 14.82 1.53
CA PHE A 70 3.88 13.58 2.28
C PHE A 70 2.95 12.53 1.66
N THR A 71 1.72 12.91 1.28
CA THR A 71 0.77 12.02 0.61
C THR A 71 1.37 11.45 -0.66
N ALA A 72 2.07 12.27 -1.45
CA ALA A 72 2.66 11.85 -2.70
C ALA A 72 3.76 10.80 -2.49
N LEU A 73 4.64 10.99 -1.50
CA LEU A 73 5.65 10.02 -1.10
C LEU A 73 5.02 8.73 -0.53
N TYR A 74 3.99 8.88 0.30
CA TYR A 74 3.27 7.77 0.88
C TYR A 74 2.57 6.91 -0.19
N VAL A 75 1.84 7.53 -1.13
CA VAL A 75 1.16 6.85 -2.22
C VAL A 75 2.15 6.13 -3.14
N PHE A 76 3.34 6.69 -3.34
CA PHE A 76 4.41 5.99 -4.06
C PHE A 76 4.80 4.66 -3.38
N ALA A 77 5.05 4.67 -2.07
CA ALA A 77 5.34 3.46 -1.31
C ALA A 77 4.14 2.49 -1.29
N PHE A 78 2.95 3.02 -1.07
CA PHE A 78 1.70 2.26 -1.04
C PHE A 78 1.37 1.60 -2.39
N SER A 79 1.71 2.22 -3.51
CA SER A 79 1.49 1.68 -4.86
C SER A 79 2.16 0.32 -5.05
N ILE A 80 3.36 0.13 -4.50
CA ILE A 80 4.06 -1.16 -4.59
C ILE A 80 3.38 -2.18 -3.68
N ASN A 81 3.04 -1.76 -2.46
CA ASN A 81 2.38 -2.61 -1.48
C ASN A 81 1.04 -3.15 -2.00
N THR A 82 0.22 -2.29 -2.59
CA THR A 82 -1.14 -2.66 -3.01
C THR A 82 -1.13 -3.79 -4.05
N ILE A 83 -0.15 -3.83 -4.96
CA ILE A 83 -0.06 -4.94 -5.93
C ILE A 83 0.29 -6.26 -5.24
N ILE A 84 1.20 -6.24 -4.27
CA ILE A 84 1.62 -7.45 -3.55
C ILE A 84 0.48 -7.96 -2.66
N VAL A 85 -0.06 -7.06 -1.85
CA VAL A 85 -1.08 -7.30 -0.82
C VAL A 85 -2.44 -7.61 -1.41
N CYS A 86 -2.95 -6.76 -2.30
CA CYS A 86 -4.31 -6.88 -2.82
C CYS A 86 -4.36 -7.66 -4.16
N GLY A 87 -3.21 -8.01 -4.73
CA GLY A 87 -3.13 -8.62 -6.06
C GLY A 87 -2.50 -10.00 -6.00
N ILE A 88 -1.25 -10.07 -5.57
CA ILE A 88 -0.47 -11.31 -5.57
C ILE A 88 -0.92 -12.27 -4.45
N PHE A 89 -1.10 -11.77 -3.23
CA PHE A 89 -1.47 -12.62 -2.08
C PHE A 89 -2.87 -13.25 -2.18
N PRO A 90 -3.92 -12.54 -2.63
CA PRO A 90 -5.24 -13.13 -2.78
C PRO A 90 -5.28 -14.18 -3.90
N ALA A 91 -4.49 -13.99 -4.96
CA ALA A 91 -4.35 -14.96 -6.03
C ALA A 91 -3.76 -16.31 -5.55
N GLY A 92 -2.95 -16.28 -4.49
CA GLY A 92 -2.35 -17.45 -3.84
C GLY A 92 -3.15 -18.03 -2.68
N GLY A 93 -4.29 -17.43 -2.30
CA GLY A 93 -5.10 -17.85 -1.16
C GLY A 93 -4.65 -17.28 0.19
N ASP A 94 -3.65 -16.41 0.20
CA ASP A 94 -3.10 -15.77 1.40
C ASP A 94 -3.86 -14.50 1.83
N ALA A 95 -5.02 -14.21 1.23
CA ALA A 95 -5.84 -13.03 1.53
C ALA A 95 -6.24 -12.92 3.01
N LYS A 96 -6.45 -14.06 3.70
CA LYS A 96 -6.80 -14.05 5.13
C LYS A 96 -5.65 -13.53 5.99
N TYR A 97 -4.42 -13.90 5.68
CA TYR A 97 -3.23 -13.42 6.40
C TYR A 97 -3.06 -11.92 6.24
N ASP A 98 -3.27 -11.44 5.01
CA ASP A 98 -3.24 -10.02 4.69
C ASP A 98 -4.30 -9.22 5.48
N ALA A 99 -5.55 -9.69 5.46
CA ALA A 99 -6.65 -9.05 6.19
C ALA A 99 -6.38 -8.96 7.71
N VAL A 100 -5.83 -10.02 8.31
CA VAL A 100 -5.45 -10.01 9.73
C VAL A 100 -4.32 -9.02 10.00
N SER A 101 -3.32 -8.95 9.12
CA SER A 101 -2.21 -7.99 9.25
C SER A 101 -2.69 -6.54 9.16
N VAL A 102 -3.62 -6.26 8.24
CA VAL A 102 -4.23 -4.92 8.10
C VAL A 102 -5.04 -4.58 9.35
N PHE A 103 -5.87 -5.51 9.82
CA PHE A 103 -6.66 -5.31 11.01
C PHE A 103 -5.78 -4.98 12.23
N PHE A 104 -4.73 -5.77 12.47
CA PHE A 104 -3.83 -5.54 13.60
C PHE A 104 -3.06 -4.22 13.49
N ALA A 105 -2.52 -3.90 12.31
CA ALA A 105 -1.78 -2.67 12.12
C ALA A 105 -2.67 -1.42 12.29
N SER A 106 -3.90 -1.44 11.79
CA SER A 106 -4.78 -0.28 11.91
C SER A 106 -5.41 -0.18 13.32
N TRP A 107 -5.92 -1.27 13.89
CA TRP A 107 -6.62 -1.25 15.19
C TRP A 107 -5.70 -1.28 16.40
N CYS A 108 -4.57 -1.97 16.35
CA CYS A 108 -3.67 -2.11 17.50
C CYS A 108 -2.49 -1.13 17.47
N PHE A 109 -2.19 -0.53 16.31
CA PHE A 109 -1.09 0.43 16.18
C PHE A 109 -1.58 1.81 15.76
N ALA A 110 -2.12 1.97 14.55
CA ALA A 110 -2.45 3.29 14.00
C ALA A 110 -3.50 4.06 14.84
N LEU A 111 -4.62 3.41 15.16
CA LEU A 111 -5.74 4.03 15.87
C LEU A 111 -5.39 4.41 17.32
N PRO A 112 -4.77 3.53 18.13
CA PRO A 112 -4.38 3.88 19.49
C PRO A 112 -3.30 4.96 19.52
N LEU A 113 -2.31 4.92 18.62
CA LEU A 113 -1.29 5.97 18.52
C LEU A 113 -1.90 7.31 18.11
N ALA A 114 -2.88 7.33 17.19
CA ALA A 114 -3.56 8.54 16.79
C ALA A 114 -4.38 9.15 17.94
N LEU A 115 -5.09 8.32 18.70
CA LEU A 115 -5.87 8.74 19.87
C LEU A 115 -4.96 9.27 20.99
N LEU A 116 -3.89 8.55 21.33
CA LEU A 116 -2.92 8.98 22.34
C LEU A 116 -2.21 10.26 21.90
N GLY A 117 -1.75 10.31 20.65
CA GLY A 117 -1.09 11.48 20.07
C GLY A 117 -1.97 12.73 20.11
N THR A 118 -3.25 12.60 19.77
CA THR A 118 -4.18 13.74 19.74
C THR A 118 -4.65 14.15 21.14
N PHE A 119 -5.13 13.21 21.96
CA PHE A 119 -5.83 13.55 23.21
C PHE A 119 -4.92 13.59 24.45
N VAL A 120 -3.83 12.83 24.47
CA VAL A 120 -2.91 12.80 25.62
C VAL A 120 -1.74 13.72 25.38
N PHE A 121 -1.02 13.50 24.27
CA PHE A 121 0.21 14.24 23.97
C PHE A 121 -0.01 15.57 23.24
N HIS A 122 -1.24 15.84 22.77
CA HIS A 122 -1.60 17.07 22.05
C HIS A 122 -0.65 17.37 20.87
N TRP A 123 -0.25 16.31 20.15
CA TRP A 123 0.67 16.43 19.03
C TRP A 123 0.07 17.21 17.85
N PRO A 124 0.91 17.89 17.06
CA PRO A 124 0.46 18.56 15.85
C PRO A 124 -0.23 17.56 14.91
N VAL A 125 -1.28 18.02 14.22
CA VAL A 125 -2.09 17.21 13.28
C VAL A 125 -1.22 16.48 12.24
N MET A 126 -0.10 17.09 11.81
CA MET A 126 0.85 16.43 10.92
C MET A 126 1.47 15.16 11.49
N VAL A 127 1.85 15.16 12.77
CA VAL A 127 2.50 14.00 13.40
C VAL A 127 1.50 12.84 13.48
N VAL A 128 0.26 13.15 13.87
CA VAL A 128 -0.85 12.18 13.91
C VAL A 128 -1.12 11.62 12.51
N TYR A 129 -1.11 12.48 11.49
CA TYR A 129 -1.29 12.07 10.09
C TYR A 129 -0.17 11.13 9.61
N ILE A 130 1.09 11.45 9.88
CA ILE A 130 2.24 10.59 9.55
C ILE A 130 2.14 9.24 10.26
N LEU A 131 1.75 9.23 11.54
CA LEU A 131 1.56 8.00 12.31
C LEU A 131 0.45 7.14 11.75
N MET A 132 -0.69 7.73 11.36
CA MET A 132 -1.76 6.98 10.70
C MET A 132 -1.27 6.34 9.40
N CYS A 133 -0.53 7.07 8.57
CA CYS A 133 0.05 6.53 7.34
C CYS A 133 1.22 5.57 7.56
N SER A 134 1.85 5.57 8.74
CA SER A 134 2.95 4.65 9.03
C SER A 134 2.50 3.20 9.17
N ASP A 135 1.19 2.97 9.35
CA ASP A 135 0.64 1.64 9.51
C ASP A 135 0.99 0.73 8.32
N GLU A 136 0.85 1.21 7.08
CA GLU A 136 1.26 0.53 5.84
C GLU A 136 2.77 0.23 5.78
N ILE A 137 3.59 1.11 6.36
CA ILE A 137 5.05 0.97 6.42
C ILE A 137 5.45 -0.08 7.47
N VAL A 138 4.69 -0.22 8.56
CA VAL A 138 4.95 -1.22 9.60
C VAL A 138 4.62 -2.63 9.11
N LYS A 139 3.64 -2.80 8.22
CA LYS A 139 3.27 -4.12 7.64
C LYS A 139 4.30 -4.61 6.60
N LEU A 140 4.96 -3.66 5.93
CA LEU A 140 5.87 -3.89 4.81
C LEU A 140 6.94 -4.99 5.05
N PRO A 141 7.67 -5.03 6.18
CA PRO A 141 8.67 -6.06 6.42
C PRO A 141 8.06 -7.46 6.53
N TRP A 142 6.87 -7.60 7.14
CA TRP A 142 6.16 -8.87 7.29
C TRP A 142 5.68 -9.39 5.93
N LEU A 143 5.10 -8.50 5.13
CA LEU A 143 4.61 -8.80 3.79
C LEU A 143 5.76 -9.14 2.85
N TYR A 144 6.84 -8.36 2.86
CA TYR A 144 8.02 -8.60 2.02
C TYR A 144 8.72 -9.91 2.39
N GLN A 145 8.86 -10.21 3.68
CA GLN A 145 9.43 -11.47 4.14
C GLN A 145 8.61 -12.68 3.63
N ARG A 146 7.27 -12.60 3.67
CA ARG A 146 6.39 -13.66 3.15
C ARG A 146 6.45 -13.77 1.62
N TYR A 147 6.48 -12.63 0.93
CA TYR A 147 6.65 -12.56 -0.52
C TYR A 147 7.95 -13.24 -0.98
N LYS A 148 9.07 -12.96 -0.30
CA LYS A 148 10.39 -13.54 -0.59
C LYS A 148 10.48 -15.03 -0.27
N LYS A 149 9.72 -15.50 0.73
CA LYS A 149 9.60 -16.93 1.06
C LYS A 149 8.73 -17.71 0.07
N TYR A 150 8.12 -17.06 -0.92
CA TYR A 150 7.27 -17.66 -1.95
C TYR A 150 6.08 -18.47 -1.39
N LEU A 151 5.70 -18.24 -0.14
CA LEU A 151 4.59 -18.95 0.53
C LEU A 151 3.24 -18.67 -0.13
N TRP A 152 3.15 -17.59 -0.90
CA TRP A 152 1.99 -17.20 -1.68
C TRP A 152 1.83 -18.02 -2.98
N LEU A 153 2.83 -18.79 -3.41
CA LEU A 153 2.74 -19.63 -4.60
C LEU A 153 1.99 -20.92 -4.27
N ASN A 154 0.67 -20.83 -4.18
CA ASN A 154 -0.17 -22.00 -3.95
C ASN A 154 -1.16 -22.20 -5.09
N ASN A 155 -1.44 -23.46 -5.43
CA ASN A 155 -2.45 -23.82 -6.41
C ASN A 155 -3.74 -24.20 -5.68
N LEU A 156 -4.72 -23.29 -5.67
CA LEU A 156 -6.01 -23.47 -4.99
C LEU A 156 -6.99 -24.38 -5.74
N THR A 157 -6.68 -24.81 -6.97
CA THR A 157 -7.60 -25.57 -7.82
C THR A 157 -7.60 -27.07 -7.55
N ARG A 158 -6.71 -27.59 -6.68
CA ARG A 158 -6.54 -29.04 -6.43
C ARG A 158 -7.03 -29.53 -5.06
N ASP A 159 -7.59 -28.65 -4.23
CA ASP A 159 -8.12 -29.00 -2.90
C ASP A 159 -9.60 -29.45 -2.92
N THR A 160 -10.03 -30.09 -4.01
CA THR A 160 -11.24 -30.93 -4.03
C THR A 160 -10.84 -32.35 -4.37
N SER A 161 -10.13 -33.00 -3.44
CA SER A 161 -10.14 -34.46 -3.33
C SER A 161 -10.80 -34.77 -1.98
N PRO A 162 -11.82 -35.64 -1.95
CA PRO A 162 -12.77 -35.79 -0.85
C PRO A 162 -12.16 -36.21 0.49
#